data_AF-A0A843L592-F1
#
_entry.id   AF-A0A843L592-F1
#
_cell.length_a   1.000
_cell.length_b   1.000
_cell.length_c   1.000
_cell.angle_alpha   90.00
_cell.angle_beta   90.00
_cell.angle_gamma   90.00
#
_symmetry.space_group_name_H-M   'P 1'
#
loop_
_entity.id
_entity.type
_entity.pdbx_description
1 polymer ?
#
loop_
_entity_poly.entity_id
_entity_poly.type
_entity_poly.pdbx_seq_one_letter_code
_entity_poly.pdbx_strand_id
1 'polypeptide(L)'
;MRFVGRVLALFAAVCIFCTASGCLDASTTPSEGGGITAVDLPEPEGLTLAEALAELDLLGTEGGLNVTGASLHQVIGNRVDLEGLASSWTLGLLDAEGGRWLTLGAAGWQEVSLPAPIPEEELNMTELLSPEEIFAMHKDGIRAAMDRLNTSTVDIVLADGVYTVTTRSDAGMETLAFRADTGEVVV
;
A
#
# COMPACT_ATOMS: atom_id res chain seq x y z
N MET A 1 -36.09 -27.22 28.88
CA MET A 1 -35.44 -28.15 29.82
C MET A 1 -35.36 -29.54 29.20
N ARG A 2 -34.17 -29.99 28.81
CA ARG A 2 -33.82 -31.38 28.51
C ARG A 2 -32.37 -31.60 28.98
N PHE A 3 -32.17 -32.66 29.76
CA PHE A 3 -30.96 -33.00 30.49
C PHE A 3 -29.98 -33.84 29.63
N VAL A 4 -28.68 -33.60 29.88
CA VAL A 4 -27.56 -34.56 30.03
C VAL A 4 -27.07 -35.39 28.83
N GLY A 5 -25.74 -35.40 28.66
CA GLY A 5 -25.04 -36.45 27.91
C GLY A 5 -23.56 -36.17 27.65
N ARG A 6 -22.71 -36.28 28.69
CA ARG A 6 -21.25 -36.25 28.63
C ARG A 6 -20.72 -37.63 28.24
N VAL A 7 -20.00 -37.78 27.12
CA VAL A 7 -19.09 -38.93 26.88
C VAL A 7 -17.86 -38.47 26.10
N LEU A 8 -16.70 -38.59 26.75
CA LEU A 8 -15.36 -38.53 26.16
C LEU A 8 -15.12 -39.77 25.29
N ALA A 9 -14.47 -39.61 24.14
CA ALA A 9 -13.74 -40.69 23.48
C ALA A 9 -12.42 -40.17 22.91
N LEU A 10 -11.34 -40.41 23.65
CA LEU A 10 -9.96 -40.40 23.18
C LEU A 10 -9.79 -41.45 22.07
N PHE A 11 -9.06 -41.11 21.01
CA PHE A 11 -8.33 -42.09 20.21
C PHE A 11 -6.85 -41.72 20.20
N ALA A 12 -6.11 -42.36 21.11
CA ALA A 12 -4.66 -42.44 21.09
C ALA A 12 -4.27 -43.67 20.27
N ALA A 13 -3.52 -43.46 19.18
CA ALA A 13 -2.84 -44.53 18.47
C ALA A 13 -1.34 -44.41 18.74
N VAL A 14 -0.87 -45.28 19.63
CA VAL A 14 0.53 -45.51 19.97
C VAL A 14 1.07 -46.58 19.03
N CYS A 15 2.07 -46.26 18.22
CA CYS A 15 2.95 -47.25 17.59
C CYS A 15 4.37 -47.00 18.10
N ILE A 16 4.77 -47.79 19.10
CA ILE A 16 6.15 -47.93 19.58
C ILE A 16 6.75 -49.14 18.87
N PHE A 17 7.94 -48.96 18.28
CA PHE A 17 9.15 -49.80 18.40
C PHE A 17 9.99 -49.87 17.11
N CYS A 18 11.28 -49.57 17.28
CA CYS A 18 12.48 -50.28 16.79
C CYS A 18 13.56 -49.27 16.34
N THR A 19 14.41 -48.79 17.26
CA THR A 19 15.77 -49.32 17.57
C THR A 19 16.83 -49.08 16.50
N ALA A 20 17.71 -48.13 16.81
CA ALA A 20 19.17 -48.08 16.58
C ALA A 20 19.77 -48.60 15.25
N SER A 21 20.39 -47.68 14.50
CA SER A 21 21.66 -47.79 13.73
C SER A 21 21.90 -46.40 13.11
N GLY A 22 22.97 -45.65 13.39
CA GLY A 22 24.34 -45.93 12.94
C GLY A 22 24.65 -45.06 11.72
N CYS A 23 25.58 -44.12 11.86
CA CYS A 23 25.97 -43.07 10.90
C CYS A 23 26.20 -43.57 9.47
N LEU A 24 25.81 -42.78 8.47
CA LEU A 24 26.57 -42.60 7.24
C LEU A 24 26.49 -41.13 6.80
N ASP A 25 27.65 -40.47 6.88
CA ASP A 25 28.03 -39.34 6.07
C ASP A 25 27.71 -39.65 4.60
N ALA A 26 26.82 -38.85 4.01
CA ALA A 26 26.70 -38.75 2.57
C ALA A 26 26.88 -37.27 2.23
N SER A 27 28.12 -36.92 1.90
CA SER A 27 28.42 -35.69 1.18
C SER A 27 27.51 -35.63 -0.04
N THR A 28 26.53 -34.73 0.00
CA THR A 28 25.74 -34.40 -1.17
C THR A 28 26.61 -33.50 -2.02
N THR A 29 27.10 -34.07 -3.11
CA THR A 29 27.63 -33.35 -4.28
C THR A 29 26.70 -32.18 -4.60
N PRO A 30 27.22 -30.97 -4.86
CA PRO A 30 26.37 -29.93 -5.40
C PRO A 30 25.95 -30.41 -6.79
N SER A 31 24.68 -30.78 -6.92
CA SER A 31 24.04 -30.90 -8.22
C SER A 31 24.07 -29.50 -8.83
N GLU A 32 24.76 -29.36 -9.97
CA GLU A 32 24.53 -28.29 -10.93
C GLU A 32 23.08 -28.39 -11.44
N GLY A 33 22.13 -28.08 -10.56
CA GLY A 33 20.77 -27.76 -10.93
C GLY A 33 20.82 -26.40 -11.56
N GLY A 34 20.50 -26.33 -12.85
CA GLY A 34 20.36 -25.09 -13.59
C GLY A 34 19.44 -24.13 -12.84
N GLY A 35 20.07 -23.23 -12.08
CA GLY A 35 19.38 -22.17 -11.39
C GLY A 35 18.91 -21.18 -12.44
N ILE A 36 17.59 -21.05 -12.58
CA ILE A 36 17.02 -19.78 -12.99
C ILE A 36 17.49 -18.75 -11.98
N THR A 37 18.58 -18.05 -12.30
CA THR A 37 18.99 -16.86 -11.55
C THR A 37 17.78 -15.94 -11.55
N ALA A 38 17.20 -15.69 -10.37
CA ALA A 38 16.16 -14.69 -10.24
C ALA A 38 16.73 -13.40 -10.82
N VAL A 39 16.13 -12.92 -11.91
CA VAL A 39 16.44 -11.61 -12.43
C VAL A 39 15.83 -10.65 -11.42
N ASP A 40 16.68 -10.10 -10.56
CA ASP A 40 16.35 -8.94 -9.73
C ASP A 40 16.14 -7.78 -10.72
N LEU A 41 14.94 -7.70 -11.27
CA LEU A 41 14.51 -6.49 -11.95
C LEU A 41 14.50 -5.41 -10.87
N PRO A 42 15.16 -4.26 -11.10
CA PRO A 42 15.10 -3.17 -10.14
C PRO A 42 13.62 -2.87 -9.86
N GLU A 43 13.25 -2.74 -8.59
CA GLU A 43 11.94 -2.23 -8.24
C GLU A 43 11.74 -0.93 -9.03
N PRO A 44 10.60 -0.77 -9.74
CA PRO A 44 10.36 0.44 -10.49
C PRO A 44 10.55 1.64 -9.56
N GLU A 45 11.30 2.64 -10.03
CA GLU A 45 11.46 3.89 -9.31
C GLU A 45 10.08 4.44 -9.00
N GLY A 46 9.85 4.83 -7.74
CA GLY A 46 8.57 5.39 -7.33
C GLY A 46 8.24 6.64 -8.13
N LEU A 47 6.96 7.01 -8.18
CA LEU A 47 6.51 8.22 -8.87
C LEU A 47 5.94 9.21 -7.87
N THR A 48 6.12 10.49 -8.14
CA THR A 48 5.36 11.55 -7.49
C THR A 48 3.88 11.49 -7.91
N LEU A 49 3.00 12.13 -7.13
CA LEU A 49 1.59 12.24 -7.50
C LEU A 49 1.42 13.02 -8.82
N ALA A 50 2.22 14.07 -9.02
CA ALA A 50 2.18 14.87 -10.24
C ALA A 50 2.54 14.04 -11.48
N GLU A 51 3.58 13.22 -11.40
CA GLU A 51 3.95 12.31 -12.49
C GLU A 51 2.88 11.24 -12.75
N ALA A 52 2.30 10.67 -11.69
CA ALA A 52 1.22 9.69 -11.82
C ALA A 52 -0.01 10.29 -12.53
N LEU A 53 -0.41 11.51 -12.16
CA LEU A 53 -1.51 12.22 -12.81
C LEU A 53 -1.20 12.56 -14.27
N ALA A 54 0.05 12.90 -14.59
CA ALA A 54 0.48 13.14 -15.97
C ALA A 54 0.44 11.87 -16.83
N GLU A 55 0.79 10.71 -16.27
CA GLU A 55 0.64 9.42 -16.94
C GLU A 55 -0.84 9.08 -17.19
N LEU A 56 -1.71 9.36 -16.21
CA LEU A 56 -3.14 9.10 -16.36
C LEU A 56 -3.76 9.98 -17.45
N ASP A 57 -3.39 11.26 -17.53
CA ASP A 57 -3.83 12.18 -18.58
C ASP A 57 -3.43 11.64 -19.97
N LEU A 58 -2.17 11.19 -20.13
CA LEU A 58 -1.70 10.58 -21.36
C LEU A 58 -2.56 9.36 -21.76
N LEU A 59 -2.81 8.43 -20.83
CA LEU A 59 -3.66 7.26 -21.09
C LEU A 59 -5.11 7.64 -21.45
N GLY A 60 -5.64 8.70 -20.83
CA GLY A 60 -6.94 9.26 -21.16
C GLY A 60 -6.99 9.76 -22.61
N THR A 61 -5.94 10.42 -23.09
CA THR A 61 -5.85 10.90 -24.48
C THR A 61 -5.66 9.77 -25.50
N GLU A 62 -4.95 8.71 -25.13
CA GLU A 62 -4.68 7.56 -26.01
C GLU A 62 -5.86 6.55 -26.05
N GLY A 63 -6.85 6.71 -25.16
CA GLY A 63 -8.00 5.82 -25.04
C GLY A 63 -7.69 4.50 -24.33
N GLY A 64 -6.57 4.43 -23.60
CA GLY A 64 -6.20 3.24 -22.81
C GLY A 64 -7.10 3.03 -21.59
N LEU A 65 -7.62 4.13 -21.03
CA LEU A 65 -8.60 4.13 -19.94
C LEU A 65 -9.61 5.26 -20.16
N ASN A 66 -10.90 4.97 -19.97
CA ASN A 66 -11.92 6.01 -20.09
C ASN A 66 -12.07 6.79 -18.78
N VAL A 67 -11.25 7.83 -18.63
CA VAL A 67 -11.34 8.76 -17.49
C VAL A 67 -12.17 10.02 -17.76
N THR A 68 -12.78 10.12 -18.94
CA THR A 68 -13.50 11.33 -19.37
C THR A 68 -14.72 11.58 -18.48
N GLY A 69 -14.84 12.81 -17.96
CA GLY A 69 -15.99 13.24 -17.17
C GLY A 69 -15.98 12.75 -15.72
N ALA A 70 -14.91 12.08 -15.27
CA ALA A 70 -14.72 11.77 -13.87
C ALA A 70 -13.99 12.89 -13.14
N SER A 71 -14.43 13.18 -11.92
CA SER A 71 -13.70 14.02 -10.98
C SER A 71 -12.93 13.21 -9.95
N LEU A 72 -11.87 13.79 -9.41
CA LEU A 72 -11.02 13.19 -8.39
C LEU A 72 -11.55 13.56 -7.01
N HIS A 73 -11.75 12.57 -6.14
CA HIS A 73 -12.31 12.78 -4.79
C HIS A 73 -11.40 12.26 -3.69
N GLN A 74 -10.49 11.35 -4.03
CA GLN A 74 -9.54 10.80 -3.08
C GLN A 74 -8.23 10.39 -3.74
N VAL A 75 -7.13 10.62 -3.05
CA VAL A 75 -5.81 10.12 -3.41
C VAL A 75 -5.26 9.29 -2.26
N ILE A 76 -4.69 8.13 -2.58
CA ILE A 76 -4.01 7.25 -1.63
C ILE A 76 -2.61 6.98 -2.20
N GLY A 77 -1.58 7.38 -1.48
CA GLY A 77 -0.19 7.03 -1.80
C GLY A 77 0.30 5.96 -0.84
N ASN A 78 0.81 4.84 -1.37
CA ASN A 78 1.40 3.80 -0.53
C ASN A 78 2.91 3.90 -0.53
N ARG A 79 3.51 3.74 0.66
CA ARG A 79 4.96 3.74 0.85
C ARG A 79 5.65 4.95 0.22
N VAL A 80 5.12 6.13 0.49
CA VAL A 80 5.67 7.42 0.06
C VAL A 80 6.92 7.75 0.87
N ASP A 81 8.02 8.06 0.22
CA ASP A 81 9.25 8.56 0.85
C ASP A 81 9.21 10.08 1.13
N LEU A 82 10.27 10.64 1.72
CA LEU A 82 10.30 12.07 2.07
C LEU A 82 10.45 13.00 0.86
N GLU A 83 10.75 12.43 -0.31
CA GLU A 83 10.83 13.09 -1.59
C GLU A 83 9.48 13.06 -2.32
N GLY A 84 8.48 12.35 -1.78
CA GLY A 84 7.14 12.22 -2.32
C GLY A 84 6.95 11.12 -3.35
N LEU A 85 7.97 10.26 -3.53
CA LEU A 85 7.90 9.12 -4.44
C LEU A 85 7.13 7.99 -3.75
N ALA A 86 6.06 7.53 -4.38
CA ALA A 86 5.25 6.42 -3.88
C ALA A 86 5.52 5.14 -4.67
N SER A 87 5.41 4.00 -4.00
CA SER A 87 5.42 2.69 -4.67
C SER A 87 4.14 2.46 -5.48
N SER A 88 3.03 3.11 -5.10
CA SER A 88 1.79 3.12 -5.86
C SER A 88 0.92 4.32 -5.49
N TRP A 89 0.11 4.74 -6.45
CA TRP A 89 -0.95 5.73 -6.27
C TRP A 89 -2.30 5.09 -6.54
N THR A 90 -3.30 5.38 -5.72
CA THR A 90 -4.69 4.98 -5.96
C THR A 90 -5.59 6.20 -5.91
N LEU A 91 -6.45 6.34 -6.92
CA LEU A 91 -7.38 7.46 -7.07
C LEU A 91 -8.82 6.98 -6.92
N GLY A 92 -9.58 7.65 -6.07
CA GLY A 92 -11.02 7.53 -6.00
C GLY A 92 -11.65 8.54 -6.96
N LEU A 93 -12.30 8.04 -8.01
CA LEU A 93 -12.96 8.84 -9.03
C LEU A 93 -14.48 8.66 -8.96
N LEU A 94 -15.22 9.76 -9.13
CA LEU A 94 -16.68 9.72 -9.31
C LEU A 94 -17.06 10.27 -10.67
N ASP A 95 -18.03 9.62 -11.32
CA ASP A 95 -18.68 10.08 -12.54
C ASP A 95 -20.19 9.76 -12.51
N ALA A 96 -20.87 9.90 -13.65
CA ALA A 96 -22.31 9.63 -13.78
C ALA A 96 -22.67 8.13 -13.65
N GLU A 97 -21.72 7.22 -13.86
CA GLU A 97 -21.88 5.77 -13.76
C GLU A 97 -21.62 5.26 -12.34
N GLY A 98 -20.86 6.01 -11.54
CA GLY A 98 -20.66 5.77 -10.12
C GLY A 98 -19.22 6.02 -9.69
N GLY A 99 -18.83 5.36 -8.59
CA GLY A 99 -17.47 5.44 -8.07
C GLY A 99 -16.58 4.30 -8.55
N ARG A 100 -15.34 4.63 -8.91
CA ARG A 100 -14.31 3.67 -9.34
C ARG A 100 -12.96 4.01 -8.74
N TRP A 101 -12.15 2.97 -8.55
CA TRP A 101 -10.80 3.09 -8.01
C TRP A 101 -9.78 2.74 -9.08
N LEU A 102 -8.85 3.64 -9.35
CA LEU A 102 -7.73 3.39 -10.25
C LEU A 102 -6.44 3.31 -9.45
N THR A 103 -5.64 2.27 -9.64
CA THR A 103 -4.33 2.11 -9.01
C THR A 103 -3.24 2.09 -10.07
N LEU A 104 -2.23 2.95 -9.90
CA LEU A 104 -0.97 2.89 -10.61
C LEU A 104 0.01 2.00 -9.84
N GLY A 105 0.48 0.94 -10.49
CA GLY A 105 1.56 0.10 -9.99
C GLY A 105 2.51 -0.31 -11.11
N ALA A 106 3.31 -1.36 -10.91
CA ALA A 106 4.32 -1.80 -11.88
C ALA A 106 3.77 -2.17 -13.28
N ALA A 107 2.47 -2.48 -13.38
CA ALA A 107 1.80 -2.82 -14.64
C ALA A 107 1.08 -1.62 -15.29
N GLY A 108 1.30 -0.40 -14.78
CA GLY A 108 0.56 0.80 -15.16
C GLY A 108 -0.76 0.94 -14.41
N TRP A 109 -1.59 1.86 -14.88
CA TRP A 109 -2.93 2.13 -14.32
C TRP A 109 -3.90 0.97 -14.53
N GLN A 110 -4.59 0.56 -13.47
CA GLN A 110 -5.62 -0.48 -13.49
C GLN A 110 -6.80 -0.11 -12.63
N GLU A 111 -8.01 -0.49 -13.04
CA GLU A 111 -9.19 -0.41 -12.18
C GLU A 111 -9.16 -1.52 -11.13
N VAL A 112 -9.43 -1.17 -9.88
CA VAL A 112 -9.44 -2.09 -8.74
C VAL A 112 -10.76 -2.01 -7.98
N SER A 113 -11.10 -3.08 -7.26
CA SER A 113 -12.25 -3.08 -6.36
C SER A 113 -11.76 -2.89 -4.92
N LEU A 114 -12.06 -1.73 -4.34
CA LEU A 114 -11.82 -1.46 -2.92
C LEU A 114 -13.15 -1.41 -2.15
N PRO A 115 -13.24 -2.06 -0.97
CA PRO A 115 -14.43 -2.06 -0.14
C PRO A 115 -14.53 -0.77 0.70
N ALA A 116 -14.25 0.39 0.09
CA ALA A 116 -14.30 1.69 0.72
C ALA A 116 -15.16 2.64 -0.13
N PRO A 117 -16.11 3.38 0.48
CA PRO A 117 -16.82 4.43 -0.23
C PRO A 117 -15.85 5.55 -0.60
N ILE A 118 -16.04 6.13 -1.78
CA ILE A 118 -15.32 7.33 -2.21
C ILE A 118 -16.05 8.54 -1.60
N PRO A 119 -15.33 9.48 -0.96
CA PRO A 119 -15.90 10.74 -0.46
C PRO A 119 -16.61 11.55 -1.55
N GLU A 120 -17.55 12.40 -1.17
CA GLU A 120 -18.31 13.23 -2.13
C GLU A 120 -17.60 14.54 -2.50
N GLU A 121 -16.62 14.98 -1.70
CA GLU A 121 -15.90 16.23 -1.93
C GLU A 121 -14.85 16.07 -3.04
N GLU A 122 -15.03 16.83 -4.11
CA GLU A 122 -14.10 16.88 -5.22
C GLU A 122 -12.81 17.61 -4.83
N LEU A 123 -11.66 17.01 -5.16
CA LEU A 123 -10.33 17.56 -4.96
C LEU A 123 -9.90 18.36 -6.18
N ASN A 124 -9.72 19.68 -6.00
CA ASN A 124 -9.09 20.52 -7.00
C ASN A 124 -7.57 20.54 -6.82
N MET A 125 -6.86 19.65 -7.49
CA MET A 125 -5.39 19.52 -7.37
C MET A 125 -4.60 20.78 -7.76
N THR A 126 -5.23 21.78 -8.39
CA THR A 126 -4.57 23.06 -8.71
C THR A 126 -4.59 24.07 -7.55
N GLU A 127 -5.46 23.84 -6.55
CA GLU A 127 -5.61 24.69 -5.36
C GLU A 127 -5.02 24.05 -4.10
N LEU A 128 -4.65 22.77 -4.18
CA LEU A 128 -4.08 22.00 -3.07
C LEU A 128 -2.56 21.92 -3.21
N LEU A 129 -1.88 21.91 -2.06
CA LEU A 129 -0.46 21.61 -1.98
C LEU A 129 -0.20 20.16 -2.38
N SER A 130 0.92 19.91 -3.05
CA SER A 130 1.37 18.56 -3.39
C SER A 130 1.89 17.81 -2.15
N PRO A 131 1.96 16.47 -2.18
CA PRO A 131 2.60 15.69 -1.11
C PRO A 131 4.02 16.17 -0.77
N GLU A 132 4.81 16.51 -1.79
CA GLU A 132 6.17 17.03 -1.66
C GLU A 132 6.20 18.37 -0.92
N GLU A 133 5.26 19.26 -1.19
CA GLU A 133 5.13 20.54 -0.49
C GLU A 133 4.78 20.33 0.99
N ILE A 134 3.81 19.46 1.28
CA ILE A 134 3.45 19.08 2.67
C ILE A 134 4.66 18.48 3.39
N PHE A 135 5.39 17.59 2.73
CA PHE A 135 6.55 16.92 3.31
C PHE A 135 7.72 17.87 3.51
N ALA A 136 7.92 18.84 2.62
CA ALA A 136 8.91 19.89 2.80
C ALA A 136 8.59 20.79 4.00
N MET A 137 7.32 21.13 4.21
CA MET A 137 6.87 21.96 5.33
C MET A 137 6.99 21.25 6.69
N HIS A 138 6.71 19.93 6.73
CA HIS A 138 6.66 19.14 7.98
C HIS A 138 7.74 18.07 8.09
N LYS A 139 8.83 18.24 7.33
CA LYS A 139 9.91 17.25 7.16
C LYS A 139 10.41 16.67 8.47
N ASP A 140 10.64 17.52 9.46
CA ASP A 140 11.20 17.10 10.75
C ASP A 140 10.19 16.30 11.58
N GLY A 141 8.90 16.65 11.54
CA GLY A 141 7.85 15.93 12.24
C GLY A 141 7.62 14.54 11.65
N ILE A 142 7.54 14.46 10.32
CA ILE A 142 7.37 13.19 9.59
C ILE A 142 8.60 12.30 9.77
N ARG A 143 9.81 12.85 9.62
CA ARG A 143 11.06 12.10 9.86
C ARG A 143 11.13 11.58 11.29
N ALA A 144 10.78 12.38 12.29
CA ALA A 144 10.81 11.92 13.66
C ALA A 144 9.85 10.73 13.90
N ALA A 145 8.69 10.70 13.25
CA ALA A 145 7.77 9.56 13.29
C ALA A 145 8.37 8.32 12.59
N MET A 146 8.94 8.51 11.40
CA MET A 146 9.67 7.47 10.66
C MET A 146 10.81 6.85 11.49
N ASP A 147 11.64 7.68 12.12
CA ASP A 147 12.76 7.25 12.97
C ASP A 147 12.27 6.45 14.19
N ARG A 148 11.21 6.90 14.87
CA ARG A 148 10.62 6.20 16.01
C ARG A 148 10.09 4.82 15.64
N LEU A 149 9.46 4.71 14.46
CA LEU A 149 8.88 3.47 13.97
C LEU A 149 9.85 2.66 13.10
N ASN A 150 11.10 3.10 12.93
CA ASN A 150 12.13 2.45 12.13
C ASN A 150 11.64 2.08 10.70
N THR A 151 11.04 3.05 10.02
CA THR A 151 10.61 2.95 8.62
C THR A 151 11.16 4.12 7.82
N SER A 152 11.25 3.98 6.49
CA SER A 152 11.66 5.05 5.58
C SER A 152 10.50 5.61 4.75
N THR A 153 9.28 5.13 4.97
CA THR A 153 8.11 5.48 4.17
C THR A 153 6.86 5.68 5.04
N VAL A 154 5.89 6.39 4.48
CA VAL A 154 4.55 6.62 5.04
C VAL A 154 3.48 6.25 4.03
N ASP A 155 2.28 5.96 4.51
CA ASP A 155 1.10 5.94 3.67
C ASP A 155 0.39 7.29 3.77
N ILE A 156 -0.13 7.81 2.67
CA ILE A 156 -0.88 9.06 2.65
C ILE A 156 -2.29 8.84 2.12
N VAL A 157 -3.25 9.56 2.69
CA VAL A 157 -4.60 9.70 2.16
C VAL A 157 -4.92 11.18 2.07
N LEU A 158 -5.33 11.65 0.89
CA LEU A 158 -5.92 12.97 0.68
C LEU A 158 -7.40 12.78 0.38
N ALA A 159 -8.25 13.32 1.24
CA ALA A 159 -9.71 13.35 1.10
C ALA A 159 -10.26 14.52 1.91
N ASP A 160 -11.41 15.07 1.51
CA ASP A 160 -12.10 16.14 2.25
C ASP A 160 -11.17 17.32 2.60
N GLY A 161 -10.26 17.68 1.68
CA GLY A 161 -9.28 18.75 1.86
C GLY A 161 -8.21 18.51 2.93
N VAL A 162 -8.02 17.27 3.38
CA VAL A 162 -7.05 16.91 4.44
C VAL A 162 -6.11 15.80 3.98
N TYR A 163 -4.81 16.02 4.14
CA TYR A 163 -3.80 14.97 4.09
C TYR A 163 -3.72 14.26 5.45
N THR A 164 -3.97 12.96 5.46
CA THR A 164 -3.69 12.05 6.57
C THR A 164 -2.43 11.26 6.23
N VAL A 165 -1.34 11.54 6.94
CA VAL A 165 -0.04 10.87 6.77
C VAL A 165 0.12 9.86 7.90
N THR A 166 0.24 8.58 7.53
CA THR A 166 0.36 7.48 8.47
C THR A 166 1.74 6.83 8.36
N THR A 167 2.51 6.90 9.43
CA THR A 167 3.72 6.10 9.59
C THR A 167 3.33 4.78 10.24
N ARG A 168 3.63 3.65 9.60
CA ARG A 168 3.32 2.32 10.11
C ARG A 168 4.52 1.40 10.02
N SER A 169 4.74 0.61 11.06
CA SER A 169 5.66 -0.52 11.07
C SER A 169 5.17 -1.60 12.03
N ASP A 170 5.94 -2.68 12.17
CA ASP A 170 5.67 -3.71 13.17
C ASP A 170 5.73 -3.17 14.62
N ALA A 171 6.39 -2.03 14.84
CA ALA A 171 6.49 -1.39 16.15
C ALA A 171 5.24 -0.57 16.53
N GLY A 172 4.40 -0.20 15.56
CA GLY A 172 3.19 0.59 15.80
C GLY A 172 2.77 1.47 14.62
N MET A 173 1.90 2.42 14.93
CA MET A 173 1.34 3.36 13.96
C MET A 173 1.25 4.74 14.58
N GLU A 174 1.65 5.76 13.82
CA GLU A 174 1.50 7.17 14.14
C GLU A 174 0.83 7.88 12.96
N THR A 175 -0.03 8.85 13.25
CA THR A 175 -0.77 9.60 12.23
C THR A 175 -0.61 11.09 12.46
N LEU A 176 -0.36 11.82 11.38
CA LEU A 176 -0.33 13.27 11.30
C LEU A 176 -1.38 13.72 10.29
N ALA A 177 -2.07 14.82 10.57
CA ALA A 177 -3.08 15.37 9.67
C ALA A 177 -2.75 16.82 9.32
N PHE A 178 -2.89 17.18 8.05
CA PHE A 178 -2.56 18.50 7.52
C PHE A 178 -3.66 18.98 6.59
N ARG A 179 -4.03 20.26 6.68
CA ARG A 179 -4.88 20.90 5.68
C ARG A 179 -4.19 20.88 4.33
N ALA A 180 -4.88 20.46 3.29
CA ALA A 180 -4.30 20.34 1.95
C ALA A 180 -4.10 21.69 1.26
N ASP A 181 -4.84 22.74 1.64
CA ASP A 181 -4.74 24.08 1.05
C ASP A 181 -3.56 24.92 1.61
N THR A 182 -3.17 24.66 2.85
CA THR A 182 -2.27 25.53 3.63
C THR A 182 -1.11 24.78 4.25
N GLY A 183 -1.22 23.45 4.37
CA GLY A 183 -0.28 22.62 5.10
C GLY A 183 -0.39 22.79 6.62
N GLU A 184 -1.37 23.52 7.16
CA GLU A 184 -1.50 23.66 8.62
C GLU A 184 -1.86 22.33 9.28
N VAL A 185 -1.29 22.06 10.46
CA VAL A 185 -1.58 20.84 11.22
C VAL A 185 -3.04 20.86 11.69
N VAL A 186 -3.74 19.75 11.50
CA VAL A 186 -5.07 19.50 12.04
C VAL A 186 -4.93 18.78 13.37
N VAL A 187 -5.50 19.36 14.44
CA VAL A 187 -5.37 18.89 15.84
C VAL A 187 -6.70 18.33 16.36
#